data_AF-A0A1A8J1Z1-F1
#
_entry.id   AF-A0A1A8J1Z1-F1
#
_cell.length_a   1.000
_cell.length_b   1.000
_cell.length_c   1.000
_cell.angle_alpha   90.00
_cell.angle_beta   90.00
_cell.angle_gamma   90.00
#
_symmetry.space_group_name_H-M   'P 1'
#
loop_
_entity.id
_entity.type
_entity.pdbx_description
1 polymer ?
#
loop_
_entity_poly.entity_id
_entity_poly.type
_entity_poly.pdbx_seq_one_letter_code
_entity_poly.pdbx_strand_id
1 'polypeptide(L)'
;ASGALITSSKTYNLGDVMHFEASVRDKTEFREKRIYINKCFVTTSPDPYSHPRYTLIDNQGCMMDGKVVTQSKFLSGDSKMIQKFSVGAFIFRHGVSSSSPQQFFMHCEVSAGPLAPTPSAKACSYDQASQQWKELY
;
A
#
# COMPACT_ATOMS: atom_id res chain seq x y z
N ALA A 1 1.03 -15.57 6.33
CA ALA A 1 2.20 -15.05 7.05
C ALA A 1 1.89 -13.64 7.52
N SER A 2 1.98 -13.36 8.82
CA SER A 2 1.82 -12.00 9.33
C SER A 2 3.10 -11.21 9.06
N GLY A 3 2.96 -10.00 8.51
CA GLY A 3 4.10 -9.10 8.28
C GLY A 3 4.78 -8.70 9.59
N ALA A 4 6.04 -8.26 9.52
CA ALA A 4 6.72 -7.70 10.69
C ALA A 4 6.05 -6.37 11.09
N LEU A 5 5.90 -6.14 12.40
CA LEU A 5 5.41 -4.86 12.92
C LEU A 5 6.41 -3.75 12.59
N ILE A 6 5.94 -2.63 12.03
CA ILE A 6 6.77 -1.44 11.83
C ILE A 6 6.90 -0.74 13.19
N THR A 7 8.03 -0.92 13.87
CA THR A 7 8.26 -0.39 15.23
C THR A 7 8.81 1.04 15.24
N SER A 8 9.22 1.58 14.08
CA SER A 8 9.68 2.96 13.96
C SER A 8 8.57 3.88 13.46
N SER A 9 8.40 5.02 14.12
CA SER A 9 7.51 6.09 13.66
C SER A 9 8.31 7.08 12.83
N LYS A 10 7.75 7.48 11.68
CA LYS A 10 8.26 8.58 10.84
C LYS A 10 7.16 9.63 10.72
N THR A 11 7.52 10.89 10.90
CA THR A 11 6.61 12.02 10.68
C THR A 11 6.69 12.46 9.24
N TYR A 12 5.54 12.72 8.63
CA TYR A 12 5.39 13.23 7.27
C TYR A 12 4.53 14.49 7.30
N ASN A 13 4.88 15.46 6.48
CA ASN A 13 4.09 16.66 6.25
C ASN A 13 3.17 16.47 5.04
N LEU A 14 2.08 17.23 4.97
CA LEU A 14 1.25 17.26 3.76
C LEU A 14 2.10 17.67 2.54
N GLY A 15 1.98 16.90 1.46
CA GLY A 15 2.81 17.04 0.26
C GLY A 15 3.99 16.07 0.21
N ASP A 16 4.40 15.49 1.34
CA ASP A 16 5.42 14.44 1.35
C ASP A 16 4.90 13.14 0.72
N VAL A 17 5.84 12.26 0.35
CA VAL A 17 5.53 10.93 -0.20
C VAL A 17 6.06 9.86 0.76
N MET A 18 5.17 8.96 1.17
CA MET A 18 5.49 7.81 2.00
C MET A 18 5.80 6.61 1.10
N HIS A 19 6.92 5.94 1.35
CA HIS A 19 7.34 4.75 0.60
C HIS A 19 7.25 3.51 1.48
N PHE A 20 6.56 2.49 0.96
CA PHE A 20 6.33 1.23 1.64
C PHE A 20 6.88 0.07 0.83
N GLU A 21 7.34 -0.95 1.54
CA GLU A 21 7.81 -2.20 0.97
C GLU A 21 7.20 -3.38 1.73
N ALA A 22 6.61 -4.32 1.00
CA ALA A 22 6.34 -5.66 1.49
C ALA A 22 7.36 -6.62 0.89
N SER A 23 7.95 -7.48 1.72
CA SER A 23 8.89 -8.50 1.27
C SER A 23 8.79 -9.79 2.07
N VAL A 24 9.11 -10.92 1.42
CA VAL A 24 9.14 -12.25 2.04
C VAL A 24 10.58 -12.67 2.30
N ARG A 25 10.88 -13.05 3.56
CA ARG A 25 12.23 -13.43 4.00
C ARG A 25 12.65 -14.81 3.53
N ASP A 26 11.77 -15.80 3.63
CA ASP A 26 12.03 -17.15 3.14
C ASP A 26 11.63 -17.27 1.67
N LYS A 27 12.62 -17.30 0.78
CA LYS A 27 12.41 -17.30 -0.67
C LYS A 27 12.32 -18.72 -1.25
N THR A 28 12.51 -19.76 -0.43
CA THR A 28 12.70 -21.13 -0.93
C THR A 28 11.40 -21.78 -1.39
N GLU A 29 10.28 -21.56 -0.69
CA GLU A 29 8.94 -22.05 -1.06
C GLU A 29 8.27 -21.23 -2.19
N PHE A 30 8.85 -20.09 -2.58
CA PHE A 30 8.23 -19.13 -3.51
C PHE A 30 8.97 -18.95 -4.84
N ARG A 31 9.82 -19.91 -5.24
CA ARG A 31 10.67 -19.80 -6.46
C ARG A 31 9.90 -19.42 -7.73
N GLU A 32 8.66 -19.87 -7.87
CA GLU A 32 7.80 -19.61 -9.03
C GLU A 32 6.57 -18.74 -8.72
N LYS A 33 6.62 -17.97 -7.63
CA LYS A 33 5.52 -17.08 -7.23
C LYS A 33 5.96 -15.62 -7.28
N ARG A 34 4.99 -14.73 -7.27
CA ARG A 34 5.17 -13.30 -6.98
C ARG A 34 4.31 -12.92 -5.79
N ILE A 35 4.80 -12.03 -4.94
CA ILE A 35 3.98 -11.46 -3.87
C ILE A 35 3.11 -10.33 -4.40
N TYR A 36 1.87 -10.26 -3.94
CA TYR A 36 0.91 -9.23 -4.30
C TYR A 36 0.33 -8.62 -3.03
N ILE A 37 0.18 -7.30 -3.02
CA ILE A 37 -0.51 -6.57 -1.96
C ILE A 37 -1.95 -6.42 -2.43
N ASN A 38 -2.86 -7.17 -1.82
CA ASN A 38 -4.23 -7.31 -2.29
C ASN A 38 -5.10 -6.12 -1.86
N LYS A 39 -4.91 -5.68 -0.61
CA LYS A 39 -5.64 -4.60 0.04
C LYS A 39 -4.74 -3.88 1.02
N CYS A 40 -4.90 -2.57 1.13
CA CYS A 40 -4.32 -1.78 2.20
C CYS A 40 -5.27 -0.65 2.61
N PHE A 41 -5.36 -0.40 3.91
CA PHE A 41 -6.10 0.73 4.45
C PHE A 41 -5.42 1.27 5.70
N VAL A 42 -5.72 2.53 6.02
CA VAL A 42 -5.15 3.24 7.16
C VAL A 42 -6.23 3.55 8.20
N THR A 43 -5.87 3.40 9.47
CA THR A 43 -6.66 3.80 10.65
C THR A 43 -5.86 4.74 11.56
N THR A 44 -6.53 5.37 12.52
CA THR A 44 -5.92 6.21 13.57
C THR A 44 -5.63 5.44 14.87
N SER A 45 -5.82 4.11 14.87
CA SER A 45 -5.48 3.25 15.99
C SER A 45 -4.91 1.91 15.50
N PRO A 46 -4.19 1.14 16.33
CA PRO A 46 -3.67 -0.17 15.96
C PRO A 46 -4.75 -1.19 15.61
N ASP A 47 -6.01 -0.98 16.02
CA ASP A 47 -7.12 -1.87 15.71
C ASP A 47 -7.54 -1.71 14.23
N PRO A 48 -7.39 -2.76 13.38
CA PRO A 48 -7.79 -2.71 11.97
C PRO A 48 -9.30 -2.54 11.76
N TYR A 49 -10.13 -2.76 12.79
CA TYR A 49 -11.58 -2.56 12.73
C TYR A 49 -12.02 -1.16 13.20
N SER A 50 -11.09 -0.35 13.72
CA SER A 50 -11.37 1.00 14.17
C SER A 50 -11.73 1.94 13.02
N HIS A 51 -12.46 3.00 13.34
CA HIS A 51 -12.81 4.08 12.42
C HIS A 51 -12.13 5.39 12.86
N PRO A 52 -11.81 6.30 11.93
CA PRO A 52 -12.05 6.22 10.48
C PRO A 52 -11.09 5.26 9.75
N ARG A 53 -11.51 4.80 8.56
CA ARG A 53 -10.72 3.94 7.66
C ARG A 53 -10.55 4.62 6.31
N TYR A 54 -9.32 4.68 5.80
CA TYR A 54 -9.03 5.19 4.46
C TYR A 54 -8.42 4.09 3.59
N THR A 55 -9.08 3.75 2.49
CA THR A 55 -8.64 2.69 1.59
C THR A 55 -7.61 3.20 0.60
N LEU A 56 -6.43 2.59 0.60
CA LEU A 56 -5.34 2.93 -0.32
C LEU A 56 -5.29 1.98 -1.51
N ILE A 57 -5.33 0.68 -1.22
CA ILE A 57 -5.29 -0.41 -2.20
C ILE A 57 -6.52 -1.27 -1.98
N ASP A 58 -7.24 -1.59 -3.05
CA ASP A 58 -8.37 -2.51 -3.04
C ASP A 58 -8.51 -3.19 -4.41
N ASN A 59 -9.65 -3.86 -4.67
CA ASN A 59 -9.92 -4.58 -5.91
C ASN A 59 -8.79 -5.55 -6.26
N GLN A 60 -8.28 -6.28 -5.26
CA GLN A 60 -7.23 -7.29 -5.42
C GLN A 60 -5.96 -6.69 -6.07
N GLY A 61 -5.46 -5.58 -5.51
CA GLY A 61 -4.18 -4.99 -5.88
C GLY A 61 -4.21 -3.76 -6.79
N CYS A 62 -5.30 -3.00 -6.84
CA CYS A 62 -5.33 -1.67 -7.49
C CYS A 62 -5.17 -0.54 -6.48
N MET A 63 -4.25 0.39 -6.76
CA MET A 63 -4.01 1.60 -5.98
C MET A 63 -5.16 2.59 -6.19
N MET A 64 -6.19 2.49 -5.34
CA MET A 64 -7.39 3.34 -5.39
C MET A 64 -7.07 4.80 -5.10
N ASP A 65 -6.13 5.05 -4.18
CA ASP A 65 -5.69 6.40 -3.82
C ASP A 65 -5.01 7.15 -5.00
N GLY A 66 -4.47 6.42 -5.97
CA GLY A 66 -3.90 6.99 -7.20
C GLY A 66 -4.91 7.74 -8.06
N LYS A 67 -6.22 7.51 -7.86
CA LYS A 67 -7.28 8.33 -8.48
C LYS A 67 -7.41 9.71 -7.86
N VAL A 68 -6.98 9.89 -6.62
CA VAL A 68 -7.06 11.15 -5.86
C VAL A 68 -5.74 11.91 -5.98
N VAL A 69 -4.62 11.23 -5.77
CA VAL A 69 -3.27 11.83 -5.75
C VAL A 69 -2.29 11.04 -6.62
N THR A 70 -1.66 11.71 -7.60
CA THR A 70 -0.69 11.09 -8.54
C THR A 70 0.50 10.39 -7.88
N GLN A 71 0.86 10.81 -6.67
CA GLN A 71 1.99 10.27 -5.91
C GLN A 71 1.72 8.84 -5.42
N SER A 72 0.45 8.43 -5.35
CA SER A 72 0.05 7.12 -4.86
C SER A 72 0.01 6.11 -6.01
N LYS A 73 1.01 5.22 -6.04
CA LYS A 73 1.20 4.23 -7.11
C LYS A 73 2.06 3.06 -6.65
N PHE A 74 1.92 1.93 -7.33
CA PHE A 74 2.88 0.84 -7.24
C PHE A 74 4.20 1.23 -7.92
N LEU A 75 5.29 0.68 -7.40
CA LEU A 75 6.65 0.93 -7.87
C LEU A 75 7.29 -0.41 -8.26
N SER A 76 8.10 -0.41 -9.31
CA SER A 76 8.88 -1.59 -9.70
C SER A 76 9.83 -2.00 -8.58
N GLY A 77 9.91 -3.31 -8.34
CA GLY A 77 10.82 -3.91 -7.37
C GLY A 77 11.89 -4.75 -8.06
N ASP A 78 13.02 -4.95 -7.39
CA ASP A 78 14.17 -5.69 -7.91
C ASP A 78 14.02 -7.21 -7.76
N SER A 79 12.88 -7.68 -7.24
CA SER A 79 12.61 -9.10 -6.98
C SER A 79 11.11 -9.38 -7.00
N LYS A 80 10.74 -10.59 -7.43
CA LYS A 80 9.36 -11.12 -7.36
C LYS A 80 8.85 -11.27 -5.91
N MET A 81 9.75 -11.24 -4.95
CA MET A 81 9.46 -11.33 -3.50
C MET A 81 9.41 -9.96 -2.83
N ILE A 82 9.42 -8.87 -3.61
CA ILE A 82 9.39 -7.49 -3.13
C ILE A 82 8.32 -6.73 -3.92
N GLN A 83 7.37 -6.13 -3.20
CA GLN A 83 6.37 -5.23 -3.77
C GLN A 83 6.51 -3.87 -3.08
N LYS A 84 6.77 -2.84 -3.87
CA LYS A 84 6.92 -1.46 -3.40
C LYS A 84 5.74 -0.62 -3.84
N PHE A 85 5.33 0.34 -3.02
CA PHE A 85 4.35 1.35 -3.39
C PHE A 85 4.63 2.67 -2.67
N SER A 86 4.15 3.76 -3.25
CA SER A 86 4.14 5.08 -2.63
C SER A 86 2.72 5.53 -2.31
N VAL A 87 2.59 6.39 -1.31
CA VAL A 87 1.34 7.02 -0.89
C VAL A 87 1.61 8.49 -0.60
N GLY A 88 0.81 9.40 -1.16
CA GLY A 88 0.87 10.82 -0.79
C GLY A 88 0.46 11.02 0.67
N ALA A 89 1.20 11.84 1.43
CA ALA A 89 0.86 12.13 2.82
C ALA A 89 -0.51 12.84 2.92
N PHE A 90 -1.35 12.37 3.83
CA PHE A 90 -2.71 12.88 4.04
C PHE A 90 -3.01 12.99 5.54
N ILE A 91 -4.12 13.66 5.88
CA ILE A 91 -4.66 13.71 7.24
C ILE A 91 -6.15 13.40 7.24
N PHE A 92 -6.68 12.83 8.33
CA PHE A 92 -8.13 12.82 8.52
C PHE A 92 -8.58 14.20 9.01
N ARG A 93 -9.61 14.76 8.36
CA ARG A 93 -10.15 16.07 8.73
C ARG A 93 -10.68 16.12 10.18
N HIS A 94 -11.17 14.99 10.68
CA HIS A 94 -11.58 14.84 12.08
C HIS A 94 -10.39 14.39 12.93
N GLY A 95 -10.16 15.06 14.06
CA GLY A 95 -9.07 14.73 14.99
C GLY A 95 -7.80 15.57 14.82
N VAL A 96 -7.82 16.61 13.98
CA VAL A 96 -6.74 17.60 13.90
C VAL A 96 -6.83 18.50 15.14
N SER A 97 -6.09 18.18 16.20
CA SER A 97 -5.70 19.18 17.19
C SER A 97 -4.50 19.93 16.61
N SER A 98 -4.46 21.25 16.75
CA SER A 98 -3.44 22.10 16.13
C SER A 98 -2.03 21.94 16.72
N SER A 99 -1.77 20.92 17.55
CA SER A 99 -0.55 20.82 18.36
C SER A 99 0.18 19.46 18.32
N SER A 100 -0.35 18.41 17.67
CA SER A 100 0.37 17.13 17.55
C SER A 100 0.15 16.42 16.22
N PRO A 101 1.18 15.73 15.67
CA PRO A 101 1.01 14.92 14.47
C PRO A 101 0.01 13.80 14.71
N GLN A 102 -0.87 13.56 13.73
CA GLN A 102 -1.83 12.46 13.78
C GLN A 102 -1.11 11.14 13.52
N GLN A 103 -1.28 10.16 14.42
CA GLN A 103 -0.67 8.84 14.26
C GLN A 103 -1.54 7.95 13.36
N PHE A 104 -0.89 7.25 12.43
CA PHE A 104 -1.54 6.33 11.50
C PHE A 104 -0.99 4.91 11.61
N PHE A 105 -1.86 3.95 11.34
CA PHE A 105 -1.55 2.53 11.28
C PHE A 105 -1.95 1.99 9.91
N MET A 106 -0.99 1.38 9.22
CA MET A 106 -1.18 0.77 7.90
C MET A 106 -1.51 -0.70 8.07
N HIS A 107 -2.62 -1.15 7.50
CA HIS A 107 -3.07 -2.53 7.50
C HIS A 107 -3.11 -3.04 6.09
N CYS A 108 -2.43 -4.16 5.81
CA CYS A 108 -2.35 -4.71 4.47
C CYS A 108 -2.55 -6.23 4.45
N GLU A 109 -3.20 -6.72 3.39
CA GLU A 109 -3.31 -8.13 3.05
C GLU A 109 -2.32 -8.46 1.94
N VAL A 110 -1.44 -9.42 2.17
CA VAL A 110 -0.42 -9.84 1.22
C VAL A 110 -0.61 -11.32 0.88
N SER A 111 -0.51 -11.64 -0.41
CA SER A 111 -0.59 -13.02 -0.90
C SER A 111 0.57 -13.35 -1.83
N ALA A 112 0.77 -14.65 -2.10
CA ALA A 112 1.71 -15.11 -3.10
C ALA A 112 0.93 -15.82 -4.21
N GLY A 113 1.13 -15.40 -5.45
CA GLY A 113 0.38 -15.86 -6.61
C GLY A 113 1.27 -16.13 -7.83
N PRO A 114 0.66 -16.31 -9.00
CA PRO A 114 1.37 -16.57 -10.26
C PRO A 114 2.32 -15.44 -10.65
N LEU A 115 3.32 -15.76 -11.47
CA LEU A 115 4.26 -14.79 -12.03
C LEU A 115 3.65 -13.86 -13.08
N ALA A 116 2.64 -14.34 -13.82
CA ALA A 116 1.87 -13.50 -14.70
C ALA A 116 0.71 -12.89 -13.90
N PRO A 117 0.40 -11.59 -14.06
CA PRO A 117 -0.72 -10.99 -13.35
C PRO A 117 -2.04 -11.62 -13.79
N THR A 118 -2.95 -11.78 -12.84
CA THR A 118 -4.31 -12.25 -13.06
C THR A 118 -5.30 -11.26 -12.46
N PRO A 119 -6.61 -11.34 -12.77
CA PRO A 119 -7.61 -10.48 -12.14
C PRO A 119 -7.61 -10.52 -10.61
N SER A 120 -7.14 -11.62 -10.00
CA SER A 120 -7.05 -11.81 -8.54
C SER A 120 -5.65 -11.63 -7.96
N ALA A 121 -4.62 -11.45 -8.79
CA ALA A 121 -3.23 -11.29 -8.38
C ALA A 121 -2.52 -10.30 -9.32
N LYS A 122 -2.56 -9.02 -8.96
CA LYS A 122 -2.08 -7.92 -9.81
C LYS A 122 -1.62 -6.71 -8.98
N ALA A 123 -0.94 -5.76 -9.63
CA ALA A 123 -0.48 -4.52 -9.04
C ALA A 123 -0.76 -3.36 -10.01
N CYS A 124 -1.95 -2.78 -9.94
CA CYS A 124 -2.44 -1.75 -10.86
C CYS A 124 -2.32 -0.35 -10.26
N SER A 125 -1.82 0.60 -11.04
CA SER A 125 -1.81 2.03 -10.70
C SER A 125 -2.69 2.81 -11.67
N TYR A 126 -3.43 3.79 -11.17
CA TYR A 126 -4.23 4.66 -12.03
C TYR A 126 -3.35 5.77 -12.60
N ASP A 127 -3.27 5.86 -13.91
CA ASP A 127 -2.63 6.98 -14.59
C ASP A 127 -3.67 8.07 -14.84
N GLN A 128 -3.59 9.15 -14.06
CA GLN A 128 -4.52 10.28 -14.18
C GLN A 128 -4.42 11.00 -15.53
N ALA A 129 -3.26 10.98 -16.20
CA ALA A 129 -3.08 11.66 -17.48
C ALA A 129 -3.84 10.95 -18.61
N SER A 130 -3.79 9.62 -18.64
CA SER A 130 -4.52 8.81 -19.62
C SER A 130 -5.90 8.35 -19.14
N GLN A 131 -6.25 8.60 -17.87
CA GLN A 131 -7.46 8.14 -17.20
C GLN A 131 -7.64 6.61 -17.27
N GLN A 132 -6.54 5.86 -17.20
CA GLN A 132 -6.52 4.42 -17.37
C GLN A 132 -5.78 3.71 -16.22
N TRP A 133 -6.18 2.47 -15.97
CA TRP A 133 -5.42 1.58 -15.10
C TRP A 133 -4.23 0.99 -15.87
N LYS A 134 -3.06 1.05 -15.26
CA LYS A 134 -1.83 0.43 -15.78
C LYS A 134 -1.39 -0.67 -14.83
N GLU A 135 -1.27 -1.88 -15.36
CA GLU A 135 -0.67 -3.00 -14.65
C GLU A 135 0.84 -2.80 -14.54
N LEU A 136 1.42 -3.16 -13.40
CA LEU A 136 2.87 -3.06 -13.19
C LEU A 136 3.65 -4.20 -13.86
N TYR A 137 3.05 -5.37 -14.01
CA TYR A 137 3.70 -6.62 -14.44
C TYR A 137 3.22 -7.17 -15.78
#